data_AF-A0A1F8PU80-F1
#
_entry.id   AF-A0A1F8PU80-F1
#
_cell.length_a   1.000
_cell.length_b   1.000
_cell.length_c   1.000
_cell.angle_alpha   90.00
_cell.angle_beta   90.00
_cell.angle_gamma   90.00
#
_symmetry.space_group_name_H-M   'P 1'
#
loop_
_entity.id
_entity.type
_entity.pdbx_description
1 polymer ?
#
loop_
_entity_poly.entity_id
_entity_poly.type
_entity_poly.pdbx_seq_one_letter_code
_entity_poly.pdbx_strand_id
1 'polypeptide(L)'
;MTLKKSILTALVLILALGLIAASLQATYSLRKGETVSFASGRAGITFVKSQFSGTVTLTRKDSSKKLAEDQPAFTQKHLDVRLKDTQGNRIKHVVGSVYVYFVARDRDLRAWDAGELAIFFYDTWKGEWTECNTFVVSRGTNGQSLACRIRVFGLYGLGAK
;
A
#
# COMPACT_ATOMS: atom_id res chain seq x y z
N MET A 1 46.10 19.17 -20.12
CA MET A 1 44.73 19.64 -20.46
C MET A 1 43.68 18.51 -20.31
N THR A 2 43.84 17.64 -19.30
CA THR A 2 43.16 16.33 -19.22
C THR A 2 42.42 16.10 -17.90
N LEU A 3 42.70 16.89 -16.86
CA LEU A 3 42.12 16.71 -15.52
C LEU A 3 40.65 17.16 -15.41
N LYS A 4 40.22 18.13 -16.23
CA LYS A 4 38.84 18.66 -16.20
C LYS A 4 37.80 17.70 -16.79
N LYS A 5 38.20 16.77 -17.67
CA LYS A 5 37.28 15.80 -18.29
C LYS A 5 36.94 14.62 -17.39
N SER A 6 37.88 14.21 -16.52
CA SER A 6 37.71 13.07 -15.61
C SER A 6 36.77 13.36 -14.44
N ILE A 7 36.66 14.63 -14.03
CA ILE A 7 35.78 15.06 -12.94
C ILE A 7 34.31 15.10 -13.41
N LEU A 8 34.06 15.46 -14.69
CA LEU A 8 32.71 15.47 -15.24
C LEU A 8 32.11 14.07 -15.38
N THR A 9 32.91 13.07 -15.78
CA THR A 9 32.43 11.68 -15.91
C THR A 9 32.12 11.04 -14.56
N ALA A 10 32.88 11.34 -13.50
CA ALA A 10 32.57 10.88 -12.16
C ALA A 10 31.27 11.49 -11.60
N LEU A 11 30.99 12.76 -11.91
CA LEU A 11 29.77 13.45 -11.46
C LEU A 11 28.50 12.90 -12.15
N VAL A 12 28.59 12.51 -13.43
CA VAL A 12 27.49 11.87 -14.16
C VAL A 12 27.18 10.47 -13.61
N LEU A 13 28.20 9.72 -13.17
CA LEU A 13 28.00 8.42 -12.54
C LEU A 13 27.32 8.54 -11.17
N ILE A 14 27.69 9.55 -10.36
CA ILE A 14 27.09 9.80 -9.03
C ILE A 14 25.62 10.27 -9.16
N LEU A 15 25.27 11.04 -10.20
CA LEU A 15 23.87 11.35 -10.49
C LEU A 15 23.08 10.15 -11.04
N ALA A 16 23.71 9.26 -11.81
CA ALA A 16 23.06 8.06 -12.35
C ALA A 16 22.81 6.97 -11.29
N LEU A 17 23.65 6.89 -10.25
CA LEU A 17 23.44 6.05 -9.07
C LEU A 17 22.44 6.64 -8.05
N GLY A 18 22.00 7.88 -8.27
CA GLY A 18 20.95 8.57 -7.51
C GLY A 18 19.52 8.18 -7.92
N LEU A 19 19.33 7.26 -8.88
CA LEU A 19 18.05 6.59 -9.14
C LEU A 19 17.78 5.52 -8.07
N ILE A 20 17.82 5.96 -6.82
CA ILE A 20 17.31 5.22 -5.67
C ILE A 20 15.87 4.90 -5.99
N ALA A 21 15.54 3.60 -6.04
CA ALA A 21 14.22 3.05 -6.28
C ALA A 21 13.12 3.98 -5.74
N ALA A 22 12.51 4.77 -6.63
CA ALA A 22 11.46 5.69 -6.26
C ALA A 22 10.30 4.84 -5.74
N SER A 23 10.18 4.70 -4.42
CA SER A 23 9.00 4.13 -3.81
C SER A 23 7.84 5.03 -4.23
N LEU A 24 6.88 4.48 -4.98
CA LEU A 24 5.67 5.20 -5.38
C LEU A 24 4.92 5.59 -4.11
N GLN A 25 5.18 6.82 -3.67
CA GLN A 25 4.54 7.46 -2.54
C GLN A 25 3.61 8.55 -3.10
N ALA A 26 2.38 8.56 -2.63
CA ALA A 26 1.40 9.58 -2.97
C ALA A 26 0.73 10.07 -1.68
N THR A 27 0.49 11.38 -1.60
CA THR A 27 -0.16 12.02 -0.47
C THR A 27 -1.43 12.72 -0.94
N TYR A 28 -2.52 12.53 -0.20
CA TYR A 28 -3.85 13.02 -0.52
C TYR A 28 -4.44 13.79 0.65
N SER A 29 -5.25 14.81 0.37
CA SER A 29 -6.07 15.45 1.40
C SER A 29 -7.38 14.66 1.58
N LEU A 30 -7.80 14.48 2.82
CA LEU A 30 -9.04 13.81 3.20
C LEU A 30 -9.90 14.79 4.02
N ARG A 31 -11.19 14.85 3.74
CA ARG A 31 -12.16 15.67 4.49
C ARG A 31 -13.19 14.79 5.20
N LYS A 32 -13.63 15.24 6.38
CA LYS A 32 -14.71 14.59 7.12
C LYS A 32 -16.01 14.61 6.30
N GLY A 33 -16.76 13.51 6.35
CA GLY A 33 -18.02 13.29 5.63
C GLY A 33 -17.85 12.77 4.21
N GLU A 34 -16.66 12.87 3.62
CA GLU A 34 -16.43 12.51 2.23
C GLU A 34 -16.39 10.98 2.02
N THR A 35 -16.94 10.51 0.89
CA THR A 35 -16.71 9.15 0.40
C THR A 35 -15.71 9.22 -0.75
N VAL A 36 -14.49 8.72 -0.51
CA VAL A 36 -13.36 8.93 -1.43
C VAL A 36 -12.46 7.71 -1.46
N SER A 37 -11.82 7.46 -2.61
CA SER A 37 -10.81 6.43 -2.77
C SER A 37 -9.48 7.04 -3.22
N PHE A 38 -8.40 6.64 -2.57
CA PHE A 38 -7.03 7.01 -2.96
C PHE A 38 -6.28 5.75 -3.41
N ALA A 39 -5.47 5.87 -4.45
CA ALA A 39 -4.79 4.73 -5.08
C ALA A 39 -3.31 5.02 -5.30
N SER A 40 -2.46 4.02 -5.10
CA SER A 40 -1.07 4.03 -5.55
C SER A 40 -0.79 2.75 -6.33
N GLY A 41 -0.75 2.87 -7.67
CA GLY A 41 -0.73 1.73 -8.58
C GLY A 41 -1.98 0.86 -8.44
N ARG A 42 -1.80 -0.46 -8.30
CA ARG A 42 -2.88 -1.46 -8.18
C ARG A 42 -3.39 -1.68 -6.75
N ALA A 43 -3.13 -0.77 -5.82
CA ALA A 43 -3.64 -0.87 -4.46
C ALA A 43 -4.08 0.49 -3.96
N GLY A 44 -4.97 0.52 -2.98
CA GLY A 44 -5.49 1.76 -2.45
C GLY A 44 -6.30 1.60 -1.18
N ILE A 45 -6.90 2.70 -0.77
CA ILE A 45 -7.78 2.77 0.38
C ILE A 45 -9.03 3.58 0.03
N THR A 46 -10.17 3.12 0.52
CA THR A 46 -11.47 3.77 0.35
C THR A 46 -12.03 4.13 1.71
N PHE A 47 -12.44 5.38 1.85
CA PHE A 47 -13.17 5.89 3.01
C PHE A 47 -14.64 6.06 2.61
N VAL A 48 -15.56 5.50 3.38
CA VAL A 48 -17.00 5.71 3.21
C VAL A 48 -17.48 6.63 4.32
N LYS A 49 -17.99 7.82 3.95
CA LYS A 49 -18.37 8.88 4.89
C LYS A 49 -17.31 9.10 5.98
N SER A 50 -16.11 9.49 5.54
CA SER A 50 -14.91 9.61 6.37
C SER A 50 -15.18 10.30 7.71
N GLN A 51 -14.66 9.75 8.80
CA GLN A 51 -14.71 10.38 10.12
C GLN A 51 -13.48 11.28 10.39
N PHE A 52 -12.61 11.44 9.38
CA PHE A 52 -11.32 12.09 9.51
C PHE A 52 -11.19 13.30 8.58
N SER A 53 -10.41 14.29 9.04
CA SER A 53 -9.86 15.36 8.22
C SER A 53 -8.34 15.36 8.37
N GLY A 54 -7.60 15.50 7.26
CA GLY A 54 -6.14 15.52 7.29
C GLY A 54 -5.50 15.02 6.00
N THR A 55 -4.41 14.26 6.13
CA THR A 55 -3.63 13.76 4.99
C THR A 55 -3.41 12.26 5.03
N VAL A 56 -3.71 11.58 3.91
CA VAL A 56 -3.45 10.16 3.72
C VAL A 56 -2.22 10.00 2.84
N THR A 57 -1.21 9.30 3.32
CA THR A 57 -0.04 8.90 2.53
C THR A 57 -0.12 7.41 2.23
N LEU A 58 0.02 7.07 0.95
CA LEU A 58 0.09 5.71 0.43
C LEU A 58 1.48 5.47 -0.14
N THR A 59 2.17 4.45 0.35
CA THR A 59 3.50 4.08 -0.15
C THR A 59 3.52 2.62 -0.60
N ARG A 60 4.00 2.36 -1.82
CA ARG A 60 4.24 1.00 -2.30
C ARG A 60 5.63 0.53 -1.89
N LYS A 61 5.69 -0.38 -0.92
CA LYS A 61 6.94 -0.94 -0.39
C LYS A 61 7.24 -2.27 -1.05
N ASP A 62 8.51 -2.55 -1.27
CA ASP A 62 8.93 -3.86 -1.74
C ASP A 62 8.49 -4.94 -0.74
N SER A 63 8.02 -6.06 -1.27
CA SER A 63 7.62 -7.25 -0.52
C SER A 63 8.75 -8.28 -0.38
N SER A 64 9.87 -8.07 -1.09
CA SER A 64 11.06 -8.96 -1.04
C SER A 64 11.73 -8.99 0.34
N LYS A 65 11.66 -7.90 1.10
CA LYS A 65 12.17 -7.85 2.46
C LYS A 65 11.22 -8.59 3.39
N LYS A 66 11.68 -9.74 3.92
CA LYS A 66 10.98 -10.47 4.99
C LYS A 66 10.83 -9.57 6.23
N LEU A 67 9.60 -9.43 6.70
CA LEU A 67 9.26 -8.74 7.96
C LEU A 67 8.91 -9.72 9.09
N ALA A 68 8.56 -10.96 8.75
CA ALA A 68 8.29 -12.07 9.66
C ALA A 68 8.79 -13.38 9.05
N GLU A 69 9.01 -14.41 9.87
CA GLU A 69 9.46 -15.72 9.42
C GLU A 69 8.40 -16.39 8.53
N ASP A 70 7.16 -16.43 9.02
CA ASP A 70 5.98 -17.00 8.34
C ASP A 70 5.28 -15.99 7.41
N GLN A 71 6.07 -15.20 6.68
CA GLN A 71 5.52 -14.20 5.77
C GLN A 71 4.81 -14.86 4.57
N PRO A 72 3.56 -14.47 4.25
CA PRO A 72 2.86 -14.91 3.05
C PRO A 72 3.64 -14.64 1.76
N ALA A 73 3.50 -15.52 0.77
CA ALA A 73 4.00 -15.28 -0.57
C ALA A 73 3.18 -14.18 -1.26
N PHE A 74 3.61 -12.93 -1.13
CA PHE A 74 2.88 -11.78 -1.68
C PHE A 74 2.98 -11.69 -3.20
N THR A 75 1.83 -11.52 -3.86
CA THR A 75 1.74 -11.42 -5.32
C THR A 75 2.01 -10.00 -5.84
N GLN A 76 2.03 -9.01 -4.94
CA GLN A 76 2.25 -7.60 -5.24
C GLN A 76 3.05 -6.91 -4.13
N LYS A 77 3.63 -5.74 -4.44
CA LYS A 77 4.23 -4.84 -3.43
C LYS A 77 3.27 -4.56 -2.27
N HIS A 78 3.80 -4.32 -1.07
CA HIS A 78 2.99 -3.94 0.09
C HIS A 78 2.43 -2.51 -0.07
N LEU A 79 1.28 -2.25 0.54
CA LEU A 79 0.72 -0.91 0.70
C LEU A 79 0.91 -0.46 2.15
N ASP A 80 1.76 0.54 2.38
CA ASP A 80 1.82 1.25 3.67
C ASP A 80 0.84 2.42 3.62
N VAL A 81 -0.16 2.40 4.51
CA VAL A 81 -1.15 3.46 4.66
C VAL A 81 -0.90 4.21 5.94
N ARG A 82 -0.72 5.53 5.83
CA ARG A 82 -0.55 6.42 6.98
C ARG A 82 -1.54 7.57 6.89
N LEU A 83 -2.24 7.82 7.99
CA LEU A 83 -3.11 8.98 8.13
C LEU A 83 -2.50 9.94 9.16
N LYS A 84 -2.49 11.23 8.84
CA LYS A 84 -2.25 12.31 9.77
C LYS A 84 -3.47 13.21 9.86
N ASP A 85 -3.78 13.72 11.04
CA ASP A 85 -4.82 14.75 11.24
C ASP A 85 -4.38 16.10 10.66
N THR A 86 -5.22 17.13 10.82
CA THR A 86 -4.93 18.50 10.38
C THR A 86 -3.77 19.17 11.12
N GLN A 87 -3.40 18.65 12.30
CA GLN A 87 -2.31 19.12 13.15
C GLN A 87 -1.01 18.35 12.85
N GLY A 88 -1.05 17.37 11.96
CA GLY A 88 0.09 16.53 11.59
C GLY A 88 0.31 15.33 12.51
N ASN A 89 -0.55 15.10 13.51
CA ASN A 89 -0.45 13.94 14.39
C ASN A 89 -0.86 12.67 13.64
N ARG A 90 -0.13 11.58 13.88
CA ARG A 90 -0.43 10.29 13.25
C ARG A 90 -1.67 9.68 13.89
N ILE A 91 -2.65 9.32 13.07
CA ILE A 91 -3.80 8.52 13.47
C ILE A 91 -3.48 7.05 13.20
N LYS A 92 -3.55 6.21 14.24
CA LYS A 92 -3.28 4.76 14.14
C LYS A 92 -4.55 3.93 14.00
N HIS A 93 -5.61 4.31 14.71
CA HIS A 93 -6.85 3.54 14.76
C HIS A 93 -7.89 4.08 13.77
N VAL A 94 -8.64 3.17 13.17
CA VAL A 94 -9.68 3.49 12.19
C VAL A 94 -11.01 3.63 12.91
N VAL A 95 -11.77 4.66 12.53
CA VAL A 95 -13.16 4.88 12.95
C VAL A 95 -14.01 4.96 11.68
N GLY A 96 -15.15 4.25 11.67
CA GLY A 96 -16.06 4.18 10.53
C GLY A 96 -15.76 3.05 9.54
N SER A 97 -16.10 3.27 8.28
CA SER A 97 -16.02 2.28 7.21
C SER A 97 -14.86 2.63 6.26
N VAL A 98 -13.72 1.99 6.50
CA VAL A 98 -12.50 2.18 5.71
C VAL A 98 -12.02 0.83 5.20
N TYR A 99 -11.70 0.77 3.92
CA TYR A 99 -11.36 -0.46 3.21
C TYR A 99 -10.04 -0.30 2.49
N VAL A 100 -9.12 -1.24 2.67
CA VAL A 100 -7.94 -1.36 1.82
C VAL A 100 -8.29 -2.30 0.69
N TYR A 101 -7.81 -2.00 -0.52
CA TYR A 101 -8.06 -2.83 -1.69
C TYR A 101 -6.82 -3.04 -2.54
N PHE A 102 -6.81 -4.16 -3.26
CA PHE A 102 -5.86 -4.50 -4.30
C PHE A 102 -6.62 -4.88 -5.57
N VAL A 103 -6.33 -4.19 -6.68
CA VAL A 103 -6.86 -4.55 -8.01
C VAL A 103 -6.27 -5.90 -8.37
N ALA A 104 -7.11 -6.91 -8.60
CA ALA A 104 -6.72 -8.28 -8.87
C ALA A 104 -6.49 -8.50 -10.37
N ARG A 105 -5.50 -9.34 -10.72
CA ARG A 105 -5.35 -9.92 -12.07
C ARG A 105 -6.11 -11.24 -12.13
N ASP A 106 -6.33 -11.78 -13.32
CA ASP A 106 -6.99 -13.08 -13.50
C ASP A 106 -6.31 -14.23 -12.73
N ARG A 107 -4.99 -14.16 -12.51
CA ARG A 107 -4.30 -15.12 -11.65
C ARG A 107 -4.66 -14.93 -10.17
N ASP A 108 -4.71 -13.68 -9.70
CA ASP A 108 -5.08 -13.36 -8.32
C ASP A 108 -6.54 -13.79 -8.05
N LEU A 109 -7.45 -13.57 -9.01
CA LEU A 109 -8.85 -13.97 -8.92
C LEU A 109 -9.02 -15.49 -8.87
N ARG A 110 -8.32 -16.24 -9.72
CA ARG A 110 -8.35 -17.71 -9.65
C ARG A 110 -7.86 -18.26 -8.31
N ALA A 111 -6.78 -17.70 -7.77
CA ALA A 111 -6.28 -18.10 -6.45
C ALA A 111 -7.26 -17.71 -5.34
N TRP A 112 -7.92 -16.55 -5.44
CA TRP A 112 -9.00 -16.16 -4.53
C TRP A 112 -10.19 -17.12 -4.58
N ASP A 113 -10.67 -17.46 -5.79
CA ASP A 113 -11.80 -18.37 -5.99
C ASP A 113 -11.49 -19.80 -5.49
N ALA A 114 -10.22 -20.21 -5.52
CA ALA A 114 -9.73 -21.45 -4.91
C ALA A 114 -9.56 -21.37 -3.38
N GLY A 115 -9.74 -20.19 -2.77
CA GLY A 115 -9.57 -19.98 -1.34
C GLY A 115 -8.10 -19.83 -0.90
N GLU A 116 -7.16 -19.68 -1.83
CA GLU A 116 -5.71 -19.69 -1.60
C GLU A 116 -5.10 -18.29 -1.45
N LEU A 117 -5.88 -17.22 -1.63
CA LEU A 117 -5.39 -15.84 -1.61
C LEU A 117 -6.14 -15.01 -0.56
N ALA A 118 -5.44 -14.09 0.10
CA ALA A 118 -6.06 -13.12 1.00
C ALA A 118 -5.28 -11.82 1.08
N ILE A 119 -5.93 -10.78 1.60
CA ILE A 119 -5.26 -9.59 2.10
C ILE A 119 -4.79 -9.87 3.53
N PHE A 120 -3.54 -9.54 3.80
CA PHE A 120 -2.94 -9.59 5.12
C PHE A 120 -2.58 -8.18 5.60
N PHE A 121 -2.60 -7.97 6.90
CA PHE A 121 -2.01 -6.79 7.54
C PHE A 121 -0.87 -7.21 8.46
N TYR A 122 0.16 -6.38 8.57
CA TYR A 122 1.26 -6.65 9.48
C TYR A 122 0.93 -6.14 10.88
N ASP A 123 0.74 -7.04 11.84
CA ASP A 123 0.55 -6.72 13.25
C ASP A 123 1.91 -6.45 13.90
N THR A 124 2.23 -5.16 14.07
CA THR A 124 3.51 -4.74 14.66
C THR A 124 3.67 -5.14 16.12
N TRP A 125 2.59 -5.45 16.83
CA TRP A 125 2.66 -5.85 18.24
C TRP A 125 3.10 -7.29 18.40
N LYS A 126 2.65 -8.15 17.48
CA LYS A 126 3.01 -9.57 17.47
C LYS A 126 4.19 -9.89 16.56
N GLY A 127 4.51 -8.98 15.63
CA GLY A 127 5.54 -9.22 14.62
C GLY A 127 5.12 -10.24 13.56
N GLU A 128 3.81 -10.37 13.32
CA GLU A 128 3.24 -11.38 12.41
C GLU A 128 2.36 -10.75 11.33
N TRP A 129 2.16 -11.47 10.24
CA TRP A 129 1.13 -11.13 9.25
C TRP A 129 -0.18 -11.81 9.63
N THR A 130 -1.25 -11.04 9.72
CA THR A 130 -2.58 -11.56 10.08
C THR A 130 -3.53 -11.42 8.90
N GLU A 131 -4.27 -12.49 8.60
CA GLU A 131 -5.28 -12.50 7.55
C GLU A 131 -6.38 -11.47 7.87
N CYS A 132 -6.78 -10.73 6.85
CA CYS A 132 -7.90 -9.80 6.86
C CYS A 132 -9.08 -10.46 6.15
N ASN A 133 -10.30 -10.29 6.66
CA ASN A 133 -11.51 -10.83 6.04
C ASN A 133 -11.71 -10.21 4.64
N THR A 134 -11.20 -10.90 3.63
CA THR A 134 -11.09 -10.43 2.25
C THR A 134 -12.36 -10.74 1.49
N PHE A 135 -12.78 -9.85 0.61
CA PHE A 135 -13.93 -10.06 -0.26
C PHE A 135 -13.71 -9.37 -1.60
N VAL A 136 -14.39 -9.87 -2.64
CA VAL A 136 -14.32 -9.28 -3.98
C VAL A 136 -15.26 -8.09 -4.09
N VAL A 137 -14.78 -7.02 -4.73
CA VAL A 137 -15.53 -5.83 -5.11
C VAL A 137 -15.37 -5.65 -6.61
N SER A 138 -16.49 -5.70 -7.33
CA SER A 138 -16.49 -5.44 -8.77
C SER A 138 -16.47 -3.94 -9.03
N ARG A 139 -15.43 -3.45 -9.71
CA ARG A 139 -15.27 -2.03 -10.09
C ARG A 139 -15.61 -1.84 -11.58
N GLY A 140 -16.87 -2.04 -11.95
CA GLY A 140 -17.36 -1.80 -13.31
C GLY A 140 -16.41 -2.32 -14.41
N THR A 141 -16.12 -1.51 -15.42
CA THR A 141 -15.28 -1.87 -16.58
C THR A 141 -13.77 -1.98 -16.30
N ASN A 142 -13.28 -1.67 -15.08
CA ASN A 142 -11.85 -1.52 -14.79
C ASN A 142 -11.27 -2.64 -13.90
N GLY A 143 -11.87 -3.82 -13.94
CA GLY A 143 -11.39 -5.02 -13.24
C GLY A 143 -11.92 -5.19 -11.83
N GLN A 144 -11.78 -6.41 -11.31
CA GLN A 144 -12.20 -6.76 -9.96
C GLN A 144 -11.10 -6.42 -8.96
N SER A 145 -11.50 -5.98 -7.76
CA SER A 145 -10.58 -5.72 -6.65
C SER A 145 -10.91 -6.66 -5.49
N LEU A 146 -9.89 -7.12 -4.79
CA LEU A 146 -10.04 -7.71 -3.48
C LEU A 146 -9.94 -6.59 -2.45
N ALA A 147 -10.83 -6.59 -1.46
CA ALA A 147 -10.85 -5.58 -0.41
C ALA A 147 -11.02 -6.21 0.96
N CYS A 148 -10.59 -5.48 2.00
CA CYS A 148 -10.87 -5.83 3.38
C CYS A 148 -11.15 -4.56 4.18
N ARG A 149 -12.09 -4.65 5.14
CA ARG A 149 -12.35 -3.58 6.09
C ARG A 149 -11.24 -3.55 7.14
N ILE A 150 -10.64 -2.39 7.35
CA ILE A 150 -9.49 -2.24 8.25
C ILE A 150 -9.86 -1.65 9.61
N ARG A 151 -9.07 -1.97 10.63
CA ARG A 151 -9.20 -1.43 12.00
C ARG A 151 -8.03 -0.54 12.41
N VAL A 152 -6.90 -0.66 11.73
CA VAL A 152 -5.65 0.08 12.02
C VAL A 152 -5.02 0.57 10.72
N PHE A 153 -4.44 1.76 10.70
CA PHE A 153 -3.62 2.19 9.57
C PHE A 153 -2.22 1.57 9.70
N GLY A 154 -1.72 0.98 8.62
CA GLY A 154 -0.49 0.18 8.68
C GLY A 154 -0.08 -0.39 7.33
N LEU A 155 0.63 -1.52 7.38
CA LEU A 155 1.18 -2.19 6.21
C LEU A 155 0.27 -3.37 5.80
N TYR A 156 -0.04 -3.44 4.51
CA TYR A 156 -0.93 -4.43 3.92
C TYR A 156 -0.29 -5.13 2.74
N GLY A 157 -0.61 -6.41 2.54
CA GLY A 157 -0.16 -7.21 1.41
C GLY A 157 -1.29 -8.10 0.87
N LEU A 158 -1.20 -8.45 -0.41
CA LEU A 158 -2.03 -9.48 -1.04
C LEU A 158 -1.15 -10.70 -1.29
N GLY A 159 -1.45 -11.83 -0.66
CA GLY A 159 -0.58 -12.99 -0.67
C GLY A 159 -1.32 -14.31 -0.48
N ALA A 160 -0.59 -15.40 -0.64
CA ALA A 160 -1.12 -16.75 -0.43
C ALA A 160 -1.46 -17.01 1.04
N LYS A 161 -2.47 -17.83 1.30
CA LYS A 161 -2.80 -18.34 2.64
C LYS A 161 -1.86 -19.44 3.10
#